data_AF-A0A951D749-F1
#
_entry.id   AF-A0A951D749-F1
#
_cell.length_a   1.000
_cell.length_b   1.000
_cell.length_c   1.000
_cell.angle_alpha   90.00
_cell.angle_beta   90.00
_cell.angle_gamma   90.00
#
_symmetry.space_group_name_H-M   'P 1'
#
loop_
_entity.id
_entity.type
_entity.pdbx_description
1 polymer ?
#
loop_
_entity_poly.entity_id
_entity_poly.type
_entity_poly.pdbx_seq_one_letter_code
_entity_poly.pdbx_strand_id
1 'polypeptide(L)'
;MLRSGASRKQIARVLNAAYAGGLLSEDTFARRLDQLLEGRLIDPFRLIGDLNFRSSRDAGPMRFIASVLAALRRIRIRGARIEDRPILLALDWGGGQRELLVGRDQSCDVVISNLSVSRRHARLHFRDGRWILQDLDSTNGTLVNALRVGRCELHPGDRLIFGDEHVRVD
;
A
#
# COMPACT_ATOMS: atom_id res chain seq x y z
N MET A 1 -0.50 -19.78 -8.35
CA MET A 1 -1.53 -18.84 -7.85
C MET A 1 -0.84 -17.77 -6.99
N LEU A 2 -0.53 -16.62 -7.58
CA LEU A 2 0.00 -15.47 -6.85
C LEU A 2 -1.19 -14.83 -6.10
N ARG A 3 -1.41 -15.25 -4.85
CA ARG A 3 -2.30 -14.51 -3.93
C ARG A 3 -1.70 -13.13 -3.68
N SER A 4 -2.52 -12.10 -3.52
CA SER A 4 -2.07 -10.76 -3.08
C SER A 4 -1.19 -10.90 -1.87
N GLY A 5 -0.27 -9.95 -1.72
CA GLY A 5 0.56 -9.92 -0.53
C GLY A 5 2.01 -10.19 -0.78
N ALA A 6 2.60 -9.93 -1.95
CA ALA A 6 4.07 -9.94 -2.01
C ALA A 6 4.62 -8.82 -1.10
N SER A 7 4.06 -7.62 -1.21
CA SER A 7 4.40 -6.49 -0.36
C SER A 7 3.88 -6.70 1.06
N ARG A 8 2.64 -7.18 1.23
CA ARG A 8 2.06 -7.48 2.56
C ARG A 8 2.88 -8.54 3.31
N LYS A 9 3.26 -9.64 2.67
CA LYS A 9 4.12 -10.68 3.27
C LYS A 9 5.51 -10.14 3.58
N GLN A 10 6.06 -9.28 2.72
CA GLN A 10 7.34 -8.64 2.99
C GLN A 10 7.27 -7.75 4.23
N ILE A 11 6.23 -6.91 4.36
CA ILE A 11 6.02 -6.06 5.54
C ILE A 11 5.77 -6.93 6.79
N ALA A 12 4.96 -7.98 6.69
CA ALA A 12 4.72 -8.92 7.79
C ALA A 12 6.03 -9.60 8.26
N ARG A 13 6.90 -10.00 7.32
CA ARG A 13 8.23 -10.54 7.64
C ARG A 13 9.10 -9.53 8.37
N VAL A 14 9.06 -8.25 7.97
CA VAL A 14 9.80 -7.18 8.66
C VAL A 14 9.28 -6.98 10.08
N LEU A 15 7.96 -6.88 10.26
CA LEU A 15 7.34 -6.74 11.59
C LEU A 15 7.69 -7.91 12.50
N ASN A 16 7.56 -9.15 12.00
CA ASN A 16 7.88 -10.35 12.76
C ASN A 16 9.37 -10.40 13.15
N ALA A 17 10.27 -10.04 12.23
CA ALA A 17 11.70 -9.99 12.52
C ALA A 17 12.05 -8.88 13.52
N ALA A 18 11.38 -7.73 13.46
CA ALA A 18 11.57 -6.63 14.40
C ALA A 18 11.09 -6.99 15.81
N TYR A 19 9.96 -7.67 15.93
CA TYR A 19 9.46 -8.22 17.19
C TYR A 19 10.42 -9.27 17.76
N ALA A 20 10.79 -10.28 16.97
CA ALA A 20 11.75 -11.31 17.40
C ALA A 20 13.13 -10.75 17.77
N GLY A 21 13.52 -9.61 17.18
CA GLY A 21 14.76 -8.90 17.49
C GLY A 21 14.68 -7.91 18.66
N GLY A 22 13.55 -7.85 19.38
CA GLY A 22 13.35 -6.96 20.53
C GLY A 22 13.21 -5.48 20.18
N LEU A 23 13.00 -5.14 18.91
CA LEU A 23 12.84 -3.76 18.44
C LEU A 23 11.38 -3.26 18.57
N LEU A 24 10.44 -4.18 18.80
CA LEU A 24 9.02 -3.89 19.02
C LEU A 24 8.56 -4.61 20.29
N SER A 25 7.76 -3.91 21.11
CA SER A 25 6.93 -4.54 22.13
C SER A 25 5.85 -5.41 21.48
N GLU A 26 5.36 -6.42 22.20
CA GLU A 26 4.24 -7.27 21.77
C GLU A 26 3.00 -6.45 21.36
N ASP A 27 2.57 -5.48 22.18
CA ASP A 27 1.39 -4.64 21.89
C ASP A 27 1.54 -3.84 20.60
N THR A 28 2.72 -3.24 20.38
CA THR A 28 3.01 -2.49 19.15
C THR A 28 3.04 -3.40 17.92
N PHE A 29 3.58 -4.61 18.06
CA PHE A 29 3.59 -5.59 16.99
C PHE A 29 2.16 -6.03 16.62
N ALA A 30 1.34 -6.41 17.61
CA ALA A 30 -0.05 -6.80 17.40
C ALA A 30 -0.83 -5.69 16.69
N ARG A 31 -0.79 -4.46 17.21
CA ARG A 31 -1.47 -3.30 16.61
C ARG A 31 -1.06 -3.07 15.14
N ARG A 32 0.23 -3.22 14.81
CA ARG A 32 0.73 -3.04 13.42
C ARG A 32 0.37 -4.21 12.53
N LEU A 33 0.33 -5.42 13.07
CA LEU A 33 -0.10 -6.60 12.33
C LEU A 33 -1.59 -6.49 11.99
N ASP A 34 -2.43 -6.02 12.91
CA ASP A 34 -3.84 -5.75 12.65
C ASP A 34 -4.01 -4.69 11.55
N GLN A 35 -3.31 -3.55 11.68
CA GLN A 35 -3.27 -2.53 10.62
C GLN A 35 -2.84 -3.10 9.27
N LEU A 36 -1.86 -4.00 9.28
CA LEU A 36 -1.38 -4.66 8.07
C LEU A 36 -2.40 -5.62 7.52
N LEU A 37 -3.11 -6.43 8.31
CA LEU A 37 -4.01 -7.50 7.87
C LEU A 37 -5.42 -6.99 7.51
N GLU A 38 -5.89 -5.97 8.22
CA GLU A 38 -7.24 -5.42 8.03
C GLU A 38 -7.25 -4.26 7.03
N GLY A 39 -6.17 -3.46 6.99
CA GLY A 39 -6.07 -2.27 6.15
C GLY A 39 -6.11 -2.58 4.65
N ARG A 40 -6.92 -1.82 3.89
CA ARG A 40 -6.93 -1.84 2.41
C ARG A 40 -5.85 -0.93 1.83
N LEU A 41 -5.63 0.21 2.48
CA LEU A 41 -4.52 1.11 2.22
C LEU A 41 -3.48 0.91 3.30
N ILE A 42 -2.31 0.47 2.86
CA ILE A 42 -1.17 0.21 3.72
C ILE A 42 -0.15 1.28 3.38
N ASP A 43 0.07 2.23 4.30
CA ASP A 43 1.21 3.13 4.24
C ASP A 43 2.41 2.41 4.89
N PRO A 44 3.38 1.90 4.11
CA PRO A 44 4.48 1.14 4.66
C PRO A 44 5.36 2.01 5.58
N PHE A 45 5.47 3.32 5.34
CA PHE A 45 6.29 4.20 6.16
C PHE A 45 5.68 4.43 7.54
N ARG A 46 4.35 4.56 7.65
CA ARG A 46 3.68 4.57 8.96
C ARG A 46 3.82 3.24 9.69
N LEU A 47 3.87 2.12 8.97
CA LEU A 47 3.95 0.79 9.58
C LEU A 47 5.35 0.41 10.05
N ILE A 48 6.41 0.82 9.36
CA ILE A 48 7.77 0.38 9.66
C ILE A 48 8.83 1.48 9.65
N GLY A 49 8.49 2.73 9.28
CA GLY A 49 9.45 3.82 9.09
C GLY A 49 10.12 4.35 10.36
N ASP A 50 9.50 4.14 11.52
CA ASP A 50 9.95 4.55 12.85
C ASP A 50 10.78 3.48 13.58
N LEU A 51 10.98 2.30 12.98
CA LEU A 51 11.88 1.28 13.51
C LEU A 51 13.31 1.84 13.57
N ASN A 52 13.73 2.25 14.77
CA ASN A 52 14.98 2.96 14.97
C ASN A 52 16.09 1.98 15.37
N PHE A 53 17.04 1.79 14.47
CA PHE A 53 18.11 0.80 14.64
C PHE A 53 19.31 1.43 15.33
N ARG A 54 19.51 1.17 16.63
CA ARG A 54 20.81 1.44 17.26
C ARG A 54 21.76 0.34 16.84
N SER A 55 22.82 0.73 16.14
CA SER A 55 23.91 -0.15 15.69
C SER A 55 24.47 -0.96 16.86
N SER A 56 24.01 -2.19 17.02
CA SER A 56 24.70 -3.22 17.80
C SER A 56 25.34 -4.19 16.81
N ARG A 57 26.59 -4.56 17.07
CA ARG A 57 27.49 -5.30 16.16
C ARG A 57 27.15 -6.79 15.99
N ASP A 58 26.01 -7.26 16.49
CA ASP A 58 25.64 -8.67 16.39
C ASP A 58 24.96 -9.02 15.06
N ALA A 59 25.52 -10.03 14.40
CA ALA A 59 25.03 -10.55 13.11
C ALA A 59 23.78 -11.41 13.32
N GLY A 60 22.65 -10.97 12.77
CA GLY A 60 21.36 -11.67 12.85
C GLY A 60 20.27 -11.06 11.95
N PRO A 61 18.97 -11.39 12.18
CA PRO A 61 17.81 -10.89 11.41
C PRO A 61 17.73 -9.36 11.32
N MET A 62 18.44 -8.65 12.19
CA MET A 62 18.67 -7.22 12.17
C MET A 62 19.27 -6.67 10.86
N ARG A 63 20.23 -7.37 10.20
CA ARG A 63 20.79 -6.90 8.91
C ARG A 63 19.75 -6.90 7.80
N PHE A 64 18.83 -7.86 7.83
CA PHE A 64 17.72 -7.96 6.89
C PHE A 64 16.72 -6.82 7.09
N ILE A 65 16.36 -6.53 8.35
CA ILE A 65 15.47 -5.39 8.65
C ILE A 65 16.12 -4.08 8.22
N ALA A 66 17.40 -3.87 8.56
CA ALA A 66 18.13 -2.67 8.18
C ALA A 66 18.26 -2.49 6.67
N SER A 67 18.47 -3.57 5.90
CA SER A 67 18.55 -3.50 4.43
C SER A 67 17.18 -3.21 3.79
N VAL A 68 16.09 -3.79 4.31
CA VAL A 68 14.73 -3.51 3.86
C VAL A 68 14.33 -2.07 4.18
N LEU A 69 14.57 -1.59 5.40
CA LEU A 69 14.32 -0.20 5.78
C LEU A 69 15.17 0.79 4.95
N ALA A 70 16.44 0.45 4.69
CA ALA A 70 17.30 1.26 3.82
C ALA A 70 16.79 1.30 2.38
N ALA A 71 16.29 0.19 1.84
CA ALA A 71 15.68 0.16 0.51
C ALA A 71 14.44 1.06 0.42
N LEU A 72 13.59 1.06 1.46
CA LEU A 72 12.43 1.96 1.56
C LEU A 72 12.84 3.43 1.65
N ARG A 73 13.94 3.74 2.33
CA ARG A 73 14.49 5.11 2.41
C ARG A 73 15.21 5.57 1.13
N ARG A 74 15.65 4.64 0.27
CA ARG A 74 16.48 4.89 -0.93
C ARG A 74 15.72 5.36 -2.16
N ILE A 75 14.41 5.62 -2.07
CA ILE A 75 13.59 6.24 -3.13
C ILE A 75 13.94 7.75 -3.33
N ARG A 76 15.23 8.10 -3.16
CA ARG A 76 15.77 9.45 -3.30
C ARG A 76 16.89 9.40 -4.33
N ILE A 77 16.55 9.38 -5.61
CA ILE A 77 17.51 9.56 -6.71
C ILE A 77 17.11 10.79 -7.52
N ARG A 78 17.92 11.83 -7.37
CA ARG A 78 18.14 13.01 -8.24
C ARG A 78 16.91 13.63 -8.94
N GLY A 79 16.48 14.78 -8.43
CA GLY A 79 15.95 15.88 -9.27
C GLY A 79 14.51 15.80 -9.76
N ALA A 80 13.75 14.73 -9.49
CA ALA A 80 12.31 14.68 -9.73
C ALA A 80 11.54 14.88 -8.41
N ARG A 81 10.86 16.01 -8.29
CA ARG A 81 10.04 16.41 -7.16
C ARG A 81 8.66 15.78 -7.29
N ILE A 82 8.46 14.60 -6.69
CA ILE A 82 7.24 14.04 -6.09
C ILE A 82 7.70 12.76 -5.38
N GLU A 83 7.44 12.66 -4.08
CA GLU A 83 7.86 11.52 -3.26
C GLU A 83 7.06 10.28 -3.69
N ASP A 84 7.73 9.34 -4.36
CA ASP A 84 7.21 8.03 -4.77
C ASP A 84 7.05 7.14 -3.52
N ARG A 85 6.15 7.54 -2.61
CA ARG A 85 5.71 6.79 -1.42
C ARG A 85 4.32 6.22 -1.69
N PRO A 86 4.18 5.25 -2.61
CA PRO A 86 2.86 4.78 -2.97
C PRO A 86 2.22 4.11 -1.76
N ILE A 87 1.03 4.57 -1.42
CA ILE A 87 0.15 3.85 -0.52
C ILE A 87 -0.21 2.55 -1.23
N LEU A 88 -0.07 1.41 -0.57
CA LEU A 88 -0.35 0.12 -1.18
C LEU A 88 -1.84 -0.19 -1.07
N LEU A 89 -2.47 -0.46 -2.21
CA LEU A 89 -3.83 -0.98 -2.30
C LEU A 89 -3.76 -2.50 -2.33
N ALA A 90 -4.09 -3.12 -1.19
CA ALA A 90 -4.12 -4.56 -1.04
C ALA A 90 -5.48 -5.12 -1.48
N LEU A 91 -5.55 -5.61 -2.72
CA LEU A 91 -6.73 -6.24 -3.28
C LEU A 91 -6.79 -7.73 -2.93
N ASP A 92 -7.98 -8.27 -2.70
CA ASP A 92 -8.16 -9.72 -2.57
C ASP A 92 -8.31 -10.35 -3.96
N TRP A 93 -7.23 -10.94 -4.48
CA TRP A 93 -7.27 -11.66 -5.77
C TRP A 93 -7.97 -13.02 -5.69
N GLY A 94 -8.38 -13.47 -4.50
CA GLY A 94 -9.15 -14.70 -4.28
C GLY A 94 -10.66 -14.53 -4.45
N GLY A 95 -11.16 -13.29 -4.59
CA GLY A 95 -12.57 -13.01 -4.85
C GLY A 95 -13.51 -13.12 -3.65
N GLY A 96 -12.98 -13.08 -2.42
CA GLY A 96 -13.80 -12.96 -1.21
C GLY A 96 -14.53 -11.60 -1.13
N GLN A 97 -14.07 -10.61 -1.88
CA GLN A 97 -14.70 -9.30 -2.04
C GLN A 97 -15.08 -9.08 -3.49
N ARG A 98 -16.27 -8.50 -3.71
CA ARG A 98 -16.84 -8.29 -5.04
C ARG A 98 -16.75 -6.85 -5.53
N GLU A 99 -16.79 -5.90 -4.62
CA GLU A 99 -16.78 -4.47 -4.94
C GLU A 99 -16.02 -3.70 -3.86
N LEU A 100 -15.34 -2.63 -4.26
CA LEU A 100 -14.76 -1.62 -3.37
C LEU A 100 -14.99 -0.23 -3.97
N LEU A 101 -15.39 0.72 -3.13
CA LEU A 101 -15.49 2.12 -3.47
C LEU A 101 -14.24 2.88 -2.98
N VAL A 102 -13.63 3.63 -3.87
CA VAL A 102 -12.47 4.49 -3.60
C VAL A 102 -12.92 5.95 -3.65
N GLY A 103 -12.54 6.74 -2.66
CA GLY A 103 -12.84 8.17 -2.65
C GLY A 103 -12.40 8.86 -1.38
N ARG A 104 -12.59 10.18 -1.30
CA ARG A 104 -12.30 10.94 -0.07
C ARG A 104 -13.37 10.81 1.00
N ASP A 105 -14.60 10.47 0.62
CA ASP A 105 -15.70 10.36 1.57
C ASP A 105 -15.47 9.20 2.54
N GLN A 106 -15.80 9.39 3.83
CA GLN A 106 -15.61 8.37 4.87
C GLN A 106 -16.52 7.15 4.67
N SER A 107 -17.55 7.27 3.84
CA SER A 107 -18.40 6.14 3.44
C SER A 107 -17.75 5.20 2.40
N CYS A 108 -16.58 5.53 1.85
CA CYS A 108 -15.86 4.67 0.92
C CYS A 108 -15.11 3.55 1.64
N ASP A 109 -15.00 2.37 1.01
CA ASP A 109 -14.20 1.25 1.53
C ASP A 109 -12.69 1.58 1.57
N VAL A 110 -12.26 2.40 0.61
CA VAL A 110 -10.89 2.89 0.46
C VAL A 110 -10.92 4.42 0.52
N VAL A 111 -10.65 4.94 1.72
CA VAL A 111 -10.66 6.38 1.98
C VAL A 111 -9.30 6.99 1.69
N ILE A 112 -9.25 7.93 0.73
CA ILE A 112 -8.07 8.73 0.41
C ILE A 112 -8.38 10.19 0.74
N SER A 113 -7.92 10.66 1.90
CA SER A 113 -8.29 11.97 2.48
C SER A 113 -7.58 13.18 1.82
N ASN A 114 -7.60 13.29 0.49
CA ASN A 114 -7.06 14.44 -0.24
C ASN A 114 -8.15 15.16 -1.06
N LEU A 115 -8.18 16.49 -0.99
CA LEU A 115 -9.13 17.35 -1.71
C LEU A 115 -9.12 17.12 -3.24
N SER A 116 -8.00 16.71 -3.83
CA SER A 116 -7.90 16.34 -5.25
C SER A 116 -8.69 15.09 -5.60
N VAL A 117 -9.08 14.28 -4.60
CA VAL A 117 -9.84 13.05 -4.76
C VAL A 117 -11.33 13.38 -4.57
N SER A 118 -12.14 13.10 -5.59
CA SER A 118 -13.59 13.15 -5.51
C SER A 118 -14.16 12.30 -4.35
N ARG A 119 -15.29 12.72 -3.79
CA ARG A 119 -15.96 12.04 -2.67
C ARG A 119 -16.16 10.54 -2.95
N ARG A 120 -16.65 10.23 -4.14
CA ARG A 120 -16.69 8.89 -4.74
C ARG A 120 -15.91 9.01 -6.05
N HIS A 121 -14.73 8.43 -6.12
CA HIS A 121 -13.77 8.69 -7.19
C HIS A 121 -13.74 7.55 -8.20
N ALA A 122 -13.54 6.34 -7.70
CA ALA A 122 -13.47 5.15 -8.52
C ALA A 122 -14.15 3.98 -7.82
N ARG A 123 -14.54 2.99 -8.60
CA ARG A 123 -15.12 1.74 -8.14
C ARG A 123 -14.31 0.58 -8.69
N LEU A 124 -13.96 -0.35 -7.83
CA LEU A 124 -13.25 -1.57 -8.19
C LEU A 124 -14.23 -2.73 -8.10
N HIS A 125 -14.29 -3.56 -9.12
CA HIS A 125 -15.14 -4.76 -9.15
C HIS A 125 -14.32 -6.00 -9.41
N PHE A 126 -14.57 -7.04 -8.63
CA PHE A 126 -14.02 -8.35 -8.91
C PHE A 126 -14.98 -9.13 -9.80
N ARG A 127 -14.54 -9.45 -11.02
CA ARG A 127 -15.32 -10.23 -11.99
C ARG A 127 -14.39 -11.13 -12.79
N ASP A 128 -14.82 -12.39 -13.02
CA ASP A 128 -14.09 -13.35 -13.86
C ASP A 128 -12.62 -13.54 -13.44
N GLY A 129 -12.37 -13.51 -12.12
CA GLY A 129 -11.04 -13.68 -11.53
C GLY A 129 -10.15 -12.43 -11.56
N ARG A 130 -10.68 -11.27 -11.94
CA ARG A 130 -9.92 -10.04 -12.21
C ARG A 130 -10.55 -8.85 -11.49
N TRP A 131 -9.70 -7.92 -11.06
CA TRP A 131 -10.14 -6.62 -10.58
C TRP A 131 -10.26 -5.64 -11.74
N ILE A 132 -11.41 -4.99 -11.86
CA ILE A 132 -11.70 -3.98 -12.86
C ILE A 132 -11.90 -2.64 -12.15
N LEU A 133 -11.07 -1.67 -12.48
CA LEU A 133 -11.23 -0.28 -12.06
C LEU A 133 -12.20 0.42 -13.00
N GLN A 134 -13.09 1.23 -12.45
CA GLN A 134 -13.96 2.15 -13.15
C GLN A 134 -13.92 3.53 -12.48
N ASP A 135 -13.54 4.56 -13.21
CA ASP A 135 -13.67 5.95 -12.77
C ASP A 135 -15.17 6.34 -12.72
N LEU A 136 -15.57 7.11 -11.71
CA LEU A 136 -16.96 7.51 -11.47
C LEU A 136 -17.20 8.98 -11.83
N ASP A 137 -16.71 9.42 -12.99
CA ASP A 137 -16.67 10.84 -13.40
C ASP A 137 -15.99 11.70 -12.34
N SER A 138 -14.81 11.24 -11.91
CA SER A 138 -14.02 11.99 -10.94
C SER A 138 -13.52 13.30 -11.56
N THR A 139 -13.38 14.32 -10.72
CA THR A 139 -13.03 15.69 -11.15
C THR A 139 -11.68 15.73 -11.87
N ASN A 140 -10.70 15.00 -11.34
CA ASN A 140 -9.33 14.99 -11.86
C ASN A 140 -9.03 13.76 -12.73
N GLY A 141 -9.95 12.79 -12.77
CA GLY A 141 -9.76 11.51 -13.43
C GLY A 141 -8.89 10.54 -12.64
N THR A 142 -8.88 9.29 -13.11
CA THR A 142 -7.99 8.23 -12.64
C THR A 142 -6.92 7.94 -13.69
N LEU A 143 -5.66 7.82 -13.27
CA LEU A 143 -4.57 7.35 -14.12
C LEU A 143 -4.11 5.96 -13.68
N VAL A 144 -3.80 5.10 -14.64
CA VAL A 144 -3.17 3.78 -14.43
C VAL A 144 -1.94 3.71 -15.31
N ASN A 145 -0.78 3.48 -14.70
CA ASN A 145 0.52 3.48 -15.35
C ASN A 145 0.75 4.73 -16.23
N ALA A 146 0.42 5.91 -15.68
CA ALA A 146 0.49 7.23 -16.30
C ALA A 146 -0.49 7.48 -17.47
N LEU A 147 -1.41 6.56 -17.74
CA LEU A 147 -2.46 6.74 -18.75
C LEU A 147 -3.80 7.02 -18.07
N ARG A 148 -4.52 8.05 -18.51
CA ARG A 148 -5.87 8.34 -18.00
C ARG A 148 -6.85 7.27 -18.50
N VAL A 149 -7.65 6.72 -17.59
CA VAL A 149 -8.59 5.62 -17.90
C VAL A 149 -9.97 5.93 -17.36
N GLY A 150 -11.01 5.51 -18.10
CA GLY A 150 -12.39 5.44 -17.57
C GLY A 150 -12.71 4.07 -16.98
N ARG A 151 -12.16 3.02 -17.57
CA ARG A 151 -12.28 1.63 -17.09
C ARG A 151 -11.06 0.82 -17.53
N CYS A 152 -10.47 0.03 -16.65
CA CYS A 152 -9.37 -0.87 -16.99
C CYS A 152 -9.32 -2.09 -16.07
N GLU A 153 -8.68 -3.15 -16.53
CA GLU A 153 -8.26 -4.26 -15.65
C GLU A 153 -7.02 -3.85 -14.85
N LEU A 154 -6.99 -4.23 -13.57
CA LEU A 154 -5.86 -4.01 -12.68
C LEU A 154 -5.02 -5.28 -12.56
N HIS A 155 -3.71 -5.09 -12.49
CA HIS A 155 -2.72 -6.12 -12.24
C HIS A 155 -1.86 -5.78 -11.01
N PRO A 156 -1.31 -6.79 -10.31
CA PRO A 156 -0.32 -6.57 -9.26
C PRO A 156 0.83 -5.70 -9.76
N GLY A 157 1.20 -4.68 -8.97
CA GLY A 157 2.28 -3.75 -9.29
C GLY A 157 1.87 -2.51 -10.10
N ASP A 158 0.62 -2.44 -10.58
CA ASP A 158 0.11 -1.25 -11.29
C ASP A 158 0.21 0.00 -10.41
N ARG A 159 0.56 1.12 -11.04
CA ARG A 159 0.58 2.44 -10.40
C ARG A 159 -0.67 3.20 -10.75
N LEU A 160 -1.46 3.51 -9.74
CA LEU A 160 -2.69 4.27 -9.84
C LEU A 160 -2.43 5.70 -9.35
N ILE A 161 -3.09 6.67 -9.97
CA ILE A 161 -3.19 8.02 -9.44
C ILE A 161 -4.66 8.41 -9.38
N PHE A 162 -5.12 8.78 -8.20
CA PHE A 162 -6.46 9.31 -7.97
C PHE A 162 -6.32 10.79 -7.61
N GLY A 163 -6.72 11.69 -8.51
CA GLY A 163 -6.36 13.11 -8.34
C GLY A 163 -4.84 13.28 -8.36
N ASP A 164 -4.25 13.72 -7.25
CA ASP A 164 -2.80 13.87 -7.08
C ASP A 164 -2.18 12.77 -6.17
N GLU A 165 -2.98 11.78 -5.76
CA GLU A 165 -2.57 10.75 -4.81
C GLU A 165 -2.06 9.49 -5.51
N HIS A 166 -0.84 9.08 -5.14
CA HIS A 166 -0.16 7.92 -5.73
C HIS A 166 -0.45 6.65 -4.95
N VAL A 167 -1.03 5.66 -5.63
CA VAL A 167 -1.39 4.36 -5.07
C VAL A 167 -0.76 3.27 -5.91
N ARG A 168 -0.31 2.18 -5.29
CA ARG A 168 0.21 1.00 -6.00
C ARG A 168 -0.56 -0.25 -5.62
N VAL A 169 -0.89 -1.05 -6.62
CA VAL A 169 -1.55 -2.34 -6.41
C VAL A 169 -0.54 -3.39 -5.92
N ASP A 170 -0.89 -4.15 -4.89
CA ASP A 170 -0.07 -5.24 -4.32
C ASP A 170 -0.12 -6.56 -5.11
#